data_AF-A0A0F7SHP4-F1
#
_entry.id   AF-A0A0F7SHP4-F1
#
_cell.length_a   1.000
_cell.length_b   1.000
_cell.length_c   1.000
_cell.angle_alpha   90.00
_cell.angle_beta   90.00
_cell.angle_gamma   90.00
#
_symmetry.space_group_name_H-M   'P 1'
#
loop_
_entity.id
_entity.type
_entity.pdbx_description
1 polymer ?
#
loop_
_entity_poly.entity_id
_entity_poly.type
_entity_poly.pdbx_seq_one_letter_code
_entity_poly.pdbx_strand_id
1 'polypeptide(L)'
;MASILRSTIARAPRATIGLRASSNSVHTFTPAGCVPMYAQKAIKEADLPVRETAWSRERDAMRDHAPEASELWRKVTYYVALPCVIVAGIWTYKKETEHAAHIEHEIEANGGSPPERVVYEYMLRRTKPFPWSGNQSLFHNDKTNIRASEEFGA
;
A
#
# COMPACT_ATOMS: atom_id res chain seq x y z
N MET A 1 23.24 -6.71 61.84
CA MET A 1 24.70 -6.73 62.04
C MET A 1 25.34 -6.68 60.64
N ALA A 2 25.34 -5.51 60.00
CA ALA A 2 26.53 -4.63 59.84
C ALA A 2 27.57 -5.32 58.93
N SER A 3 27.85 -4.89 57.70
CA SER A 3 28.59 -3.66 57.34
C SER A 3 28.67 -3.61 55.80
N ILE A 4 28.03 -2.70 55.07
CA ILE A 4 28.55 -1.38 54.63
C ILE A 4 30.06 -1.39 54.30
N LEU A 5 30.40 -1.45 53.00
CA LEU A 5 31.65 -0.89 52.47
C LEU A 5 31.35 -0.20 51.13
N ARG A 6 30.86 1.04 51.24
CA ARG A 6 30.98 2.06 50.19
C ARG A 6 32.43 2.54 50.23
N SER A 7 33.21 2.26 49.20
CA SER A 7 34.50 2.92 49.00
C SER A 7 34.28 4.33 48.46
N THR A 8 34.70 5.30 49.23
CA THR A 8 34.69 6.74 48.97
C THR A 8 35.84 7.15 48.03
N ILE A 9 35.47 7.93 47.00
CA ILE A 9 36.10 9.19 46.54
C ILE A 9 37.53 9.12 45.95
N ALA A 10 37.61 9.39 44.65
CA ALA A 10 38.62 10.30 44.09
C ALA A 10 37.94 11.25 43.09
N ARG A 11 37.55 12.42 43.58
CA ARG A 11 37.05 13.55 42.78
C ARG A 11 38.25 14.37 42.33
N ALA A 12 38.65 14.24 41.06
CA ALA A 12 39.65 15.09 40.46
C ALA A 12 39.08 16.51 40.17
N PRO A 13 39.91 17.56 40.21
CA PRO A 13 39.48 18.95 40.21
C PRO A 13 38.92 19.42 38.87
N ARG A 14 37.93 20.30 39.00
CA ARG A 14 37.19 21.02 37.97
C ARG A 14 38.13 21.96 37.22
N ALA A 15 38.58 21.58 36.02
CA ALA A 15 39.18 22.51 35.08
C ALA A 15 38.07 23.32 34.40
N THR A 16 37.75 24.47 34.97
CA THR A 16 37.13 25.58 34.24
C THR A 16 38.19 26.22 33.35
N ILE A 17 38.05 26.09 32.03
CA ILE A 17 38.50 27.09 31.05
C ILE A 17 37.53 26.95 29.87
N GLY A 18 36.87 28.05 29.56
CA GLY A 18 35.84 28.10 28.54
C GLY A 18 36.42 28.04 27.13
N LEU A 19 35.64 27.46 26.24
CA LEU A 19 35.19 28.16 25.04
C LEU A 19 33.99 27.36 24.52
N ARG A 20 32.78 27.83 24.85
CA ARG A 20 31.57 27.34 24.20
C ARG A 20 31.58 27.95 22.79
N ALA A 21 32.22 27.28 21.84
CA ALA A 21 32.02 27.56 20.43
C ALA A 21 30.59 27.11 20.09
N SER A 22 29.65 28.04 20.29
CA SER A 22 28.32 27.98 19.69
C SER A 22 28.49 28.17 18.19
N SER A 23 28.93 27.13 17.49
CA SER A 23 28.76 27.08 16.05
C SER A 23 27.38 26.49 15.81
N ASN A 24 26.46 27.39 15.45
CA ASN A 24 25.09 27.06 15.11
C ASN A 24 25.08 25.97 14.04
N SER A 25 24.79 24.74 14.44
CA SER A 25 24.27 23.73 13.52
C SER A 25 22.88 24.20 13.13
N VAL A 26 22.84 25.03 12.09
CA VAL A 26 21.62 25.18 11.30
C VAL A 26 21.41 23.82 10.67
N HIS A 27 20.63 22.97 11.33
CA HIS A 27 19.91 21.90 10.66
C HIS A 27 18.98 22.59 9.67
N THR A 28 19.51 22.94 8.49
CA THR A 28 18.68 23.16 7.33
C THR A 28 18.07 21.79 7.05
N PHE A 29 16.84 21.61 7.51
CA PHE A 29 15.98 20.55 7.01
C PHE A 29 15.70 20.89 5.56
N THR A 30 16.63 20.53 4.67
CA THR A 30 16.38 20.57 3.23
C THR A 30 15.43 19.42 2.95
N PRO A 31 14.19 19.67 2.51
CA PRO A 31 13.28 18.59 2.17
C PRO A 31 13.93 17.74 1.07
N ALA A 32 13.89 16.42 1.24
CA ALA A 32 14.38 15.43 0.29
C ALA A 32 13.69 15.65 -1.07
N GLY A 33 14.33 16.41 -1.97
CA GLY A 33 13.75 16.76 -3.27
C GLY A 33 14.25 18.07 -3.88
N CYS A 34 14.85 18.98 -3.10
CA CYS A 34 15.39 20.25 -3.63
C CYS A 34 16.93 20.31 -3.58
N VAL A 35 17.60 19.21 -3.96
CA VAL A 35 19.04 19.23 -4.24
C VAL A 35 19.19 19.21 -5.76
N PRO A 36 19.83 20.22 -6.36
CA PRO A 36 20.01 20.23 -7.81
C PRO A 36 20.90 19.06 -8.22
N MET A 37 20.60 18.41 -9.36
CA MET A 37 21.31 17.21 -9.85
C MET A 37 22.85 17.33 -9.84
N TYR A 38 23.39 18.52 -10.09
CA TYR A 38 24.84 18.77 -10.06
C TYR A 38 25.42 18.64 -8.64
N ALA A 39 24.67 19.06 -7.62
CA ALA A 39 25.07 18.93 -6.22
C ALA A 39 25.01 17.45 -5.77
N GLN A 40 24.07 16.68 -6.33
CA GLN A 40 23.97 15.24 -6.04
C GLN A 40 25.13 14.43 -6.65
N LYS A 41 25.61 14.82 -7.84
CA LYS A 41 26.88 14.31 -8.39
C LYS A 41 28.08 14.73 -7.56
N ALA A 42 28.15 16.01 -7.17
CA ALA A 42 29.26 16.52 -6.35
C ALA A 42 29.36 15.85 -4.96
N ILE A 43 28.24 15.50 -4.32
CA ILE A 43 28.23 14.73 -3.06
C ILE A 43 28.69 13.29 -3.28
N LYS A 44 28.41 12.71 -4.46
CA LYS A 44 28.86 11.37 -4.85
C LYS A 44 30.34 11.33 -5.25
N GLU A 45 30.86 12.44 -5.76
CA GLU A 45 32.26 12.63 -6.19
C GLU A 45 33.17 13.16 -5.08
N ALA A 46 32.60 13.79 -4.04
CA ALA A 46 33.33 14.20 -2.86
C ALA A 46 33.74 12.98 -2.04
N ASP A 47 35.03 12.65 -2.08
CA ASP A 47 35.68 11.63 -1.24
C ASP A 47 35.81 12.13 0.21
N LEU A 48 34.66 12.43 0.83
CA LEU A 48 34.58 12.63 2.27
C LEU A 48 34.82 11.26 2.90
N PRO A 49 35.70 11.12 3.91
CA PRO A 49 35.90 9.83 4.56
C PRO A 49 34.60 9.43 5.24
N VAL A 50 33.78 8.63 4.54
CA VAL A 50 32.57 8.06 5.09
C VAL A 50 33.04 7.26 6.29
N ARG A 51 32.65 7.71 7.48
CA ARG A 51 32.82 6.89 8.67
C ARG A 51 32.05 5.61 8.39
N GLU A 52 32.77 4.51 8.18
CA GLU A 52 32.21 3.19 7.93
C GLU A 52 31.44 2.71 9.16
N THR A 53 30.21 3.21 9.30
CA THR A 53 29.26 2.83 10.34
C THR A 53 28.61 1.49 9.98
N ALA A 54 28.12 0.77 10.98
CA ALA A 54 27.35 -0.46 10.75
C ALA A 54 26.19 -0.23 9.76
N TRP A 55 25.52 0.91 9.87
CA TRP A 55 24.43 1.33 8.99
C TRP A 55 24.85 1.51 7.51
N SER A 56 26.03 2.07 7.26
CA SER A 56 26.57 2.22 5.90
C SER A 56 26.79 0.85 5.24
N ARG A 57 27.33 -0.12 5.99
CA ARG A 57 27.57 -1.49 5.49
C ARG A 57 26.28 -2.25 5.23
N GLU A 58 25.29 -2.12 6.11
CA GLU A 58 23.98 -2.74 5.93
C GLU A 58 23.29 -2.24 4.66
N ARG A 59 23.30 -0.93 4.41
CA ARG A 59 22.69 -0.33 3.22
C ARG A 59 23.38 -0.78 1.94
N ASP A 60 24.70 -0.89 1.95
CA ASP A 60 25.48 -1.36 0.81
C ASP A 60 25.23 -2.85 0.56
N ALA A 61 25.14 -3.68 1.59
CA ALA A 61 24.73 -5.08 1.48
C ALA A 61 23.31 -5.22 0.90
N MET A 62 22.37 -4.35 1.29
CA MET A 62 21.01 -4.36 0.71
C MET A 62 21.00 -3.92 -0.76
N ARG A 63 21.83 -2.94 -1.13
CA ARG A 63 22.00 -2.51 -2.52
C ARG A 63 22.55 -3.64 -3.38
N ASP A 64 23.52 -4.39 -2.86
CA ASP A 64 24.18 -5.45 -3.60
C ASP A 64 23.29 -6.70 -3.70
N HIS A 65 22.38 -6.94 -2.74
CA HIS A 65 21.38 -8.02 -2.80
C HIS A 65 20.15 -7.68 -3.68
N ALA A 66 19.80 -6.40 -3.82
CA ALA A 66 18.66 -5.96 -4.64
C ALA A 66 18.65 -6.46 -6.11
N PRO A 67 19.76 -6.46 -6.88
CA PRO A 67 19.74 -6.97 -8.24
C PRO A 67 19.36 -8.45 -8.29
N GLU A 68 19.97 -9.30 -7.47
CA GLU A 68 19.69 -10.75 -7.45
C GLU A 68 18.22 -11.04 -7.12
N ALA A 69 17.68 -10.35 -6.12
CA ALA A 69 16.27 -10.47 -5.77
C ALA A 69 15.35 -10.02 -6.93
N SER A 70 15.67 -8.90 -7.59
CA SER A 70 14.87 -8.39 -8.70
C SER A 70 14.84 -9.35 -9.90
N GLU A 71 15.96 -10.01 -10.19
CA GLU A 71 16.04 -10.98 -11.28
C GLU A 71 15.26 -12.26 -10.97
N LEU A 72 15.32 -12.72 -9.72
CA LEU A 72 14.52 -13.85 -9.26
C LEU A 72 13.02 -13.57 -9.44
N TRP A 73 12.53 -12.42 -8.97
CA TRP A 73 11.11 -12.05 -9.08
C TRP A 73 10.65 -11.83 -10.52
N ARG A 74 11.54 -11.31 -11.38
CA ARG A 74 11.28 -11.21 -12.82
C ARG A 74 11.05 -12.60 -13.43
N LYS A 75 11.91 -13.56 -13.12
CA LYS A 75 11.78 -14.95 -13.60
C LYS A 75 10.51 -15.61 -13.07
N VAL A 76 10.22 -15.48 -11.77
CA VAL A 76 9.00 -16.06 -11.18
C VAL A 76 7.74 -15.51 -11.83
N THR A 77 7.68 -14.20 -12.10
CA THR A 77 6.53 -13.59 -12.77
C THR A 77 6.34 -14.17 -14.19
N TYR A 78 7.42 -14.28 -14.97
CA TYR A 78 7.31 -14.78 -16.35
C TYR A 78 7.07 -16.29 -16.44
N TYR A 79 7.70 -17.09 -15.59
CA TYR A 79 7.64 -18.56 -15.68
C TYR A 79 6.53 -19.17 -14.85
N VAL A 80 5.99 -18.48 -13.85
CA VAL A 80 4.96 -19.01 -12.95
C VAL A 80 3.69 -18.17 -13.03
N ALA A 81 3.77 -16.85 -12.83
CA ALA A 81 2.56 -16.03 -12.76
C ALA A 81 1.82 -15.95 -14.11
N LEU A 82 2.54 -15.73 -15.22
CA LEU A 82 1.93 -15.68 -16.55
C LEU A 82 1.19 -16.98 -16.94
N PRO A 83 1.80 -18.18 -16.87
CA PRO A 83 1.06 -19.40 -17.20
C PRO A 83 -0.12 -19.64 -16.24
N CYS A 84 0.02 -19.33 -14.95
CA CYS A 84 -1.10 -19.41 -14.01
C CYS A 84 -2.26 -18.49 -14.41
N VAL A 85 -1.98 -17.25 -14.81
CA VAL A 85 -3.00 -16.30 -15.28
C VAL A 85 -3.68 -16.77 -16.56
N ILE A 86 -2.94 -17.38 -17.50
CA ILE A 86 -3.51 -17.93 -18.74
C ILE A 86 -4.48 -19.07 -18.42
N VAL A 87 -4.08 -20.02 -17.56
CA VAL A 87 -4.94 -21.14 -17.16
C VAL A 87 -6.19 -20.64 -16.43
N ALA A 88 -6.02 -19.72 -15.48
CA ALA A 88 -7.14 -19.09 -14.77
C ALA A 88 -8.06 -18.32 -15.74
N GLY A 89 -7.50 -17.62 -16.72
CA GLY A 89 -8.26 -16.89 -17.75
C GLY A 89 -9.12 -17.82 -18.59
N ILE A 90 -8.58 -18.96 -19.05
CA ILE A 90 -9.36 -19.96 -19.79
C ILE A 90 -10.48 -20.55 -18.92
N TRP A 91 -10.18 -20.86 -17.65
CA TRP A 91 -11.17 -21.42 -16.73
C TRP A 91 -12.31 -20.44 -16.45
N THR A 92 -11.98 -19.18 -16.13
CA THR A 92 -12.98 -18.13 -15.89
C THR A 92 -13.78 -17.85 -17.15
N TYR A 93 -13.17 -17.86 -18.34
CA TYR A 93 -13.90 -17.68 -19.60
C TYR A 93 -14.97 -18.78 -19.79
N LYS A 94 -14.62 -20.05 -19.56
CA LYS A 94 -15.60 -21.14 -19.64
C LYS A 94 -16.74 -20.97 -18.63
N LYS A 95 -16.41 -20.57 -17.40
CA LYS A 95 -17.42 -20.31 -16.37
C LYS A 95 -18.35 -19.16 -16.76
N GLU A 96 -17.80 -18.08 -17.31
CA GLU A 96 -18.60 -16.94 -17.78
C GLU A 96 -19.52 -17.34 -18.94
N THR A 97 -19.06 -18.20 -19.87
CA THR A 97 -19.93 -18.72 -20.94
C THR A 97 -21.08 -19.57 -20.40
N GLU A 98 -20.85 -20.38 -19.35
CA GLU A 98 -21.91 -21.14 -18.67
C GLU A 98 -22.90 -20.19 -17.97
N HIS A 99 -22.40 -19.13 -17.32
CA HIS A 99 -23.25 -18.12 -16.68
C HIS A 99 -24.09 -17.34 -17.70
N ALA A 100 -23.53 -16.96 -18.85
CA ALA A 100 -24.27 -16.28 -19.91
C ALA A 100 -25.41 -17.16 -20.44
N ALA A 101 -25.14 -18.44 -20.71
CA ALA A 101 -26.16 -19.38 -21.17
C ALA A 101 -27.27 -19.60 -20.12
N HIS A 102 -26.93 -19.65 -18.84
CA HIS A 102 -27.94 -19.77 -17.78
C HIS A 102 -28.85 -18.54 -17.72
N ILE A 103 -28.28 -17.34 -17.84
CA ILE A 103 -29.05 -16.09 -17.85
C ILE A 103 -30.00 -16.05 -19.06
N GLU A 104 -29.54 -16.46 -20.24
CA GLU A 104 -30.37 -16.54 -21.45
C GLU A 104 -31.53 -17.53 -21.26
N HIS A 105 -31.26 -18.73 -20.73
CA HIS A 105 -32.30 -19.71 -20.43
C HIS A 105 -33.32 -19.22 -19.39
N GLU A 106 -32.87 -18.50 -18.35
CA GLU A 106 -33.79 -17.89 -17.37
C GLU A 106 -34.69 -16.83 -18.02
N ILE A 107 -34.17 -16.02 -18.94
CA ILE A 107 -34.96 -15.02 -19.66
C ILE A 107 -35.96 -15.67 -20.61
N GLU A 108 -35.55 -16.71 -21.34
CA GLU A 108 -36.42 -17.47 -22.25
C GLU A 108 -37.54 -18.20 -21.49
N ALA A 109 -37.22 -18.85 -20.36
CA ALA A 109 -38.19 -19.55 -19.52
C ALA A 109 -39.24 -18.61 -18.90
N ASN A 110 -38.88 -17.34 -18.69
CA ASN A 110 -39.75 -16.30 -18.13
C ASN A 110 -40.40 -15.41 -19.21
N GLY A 111 -40.48 -15.90 -20.46
CA GLY A 111 -41.24 -15.22 -21.52
C GLY A 111 -40.57 -13.97 -22.09
N GLY A 112 -39.23 -13.86 -22.01
CA GLY A 112 -38.45 -12.75 -22.55
C GLY A 112 -38.20 -11.59 -21.57
N SER A 113 -38.62 -11.74 -20.31
CA SER A 113 -38.35 -10.80 -19.22
C SER A 113 -37.42 -11.44 -18.18
N PRO A 114 -36.54 -10.69 -17.51
CA PRO A 114 -35.83 -11.18 -16.33
C PRO A 114 -36.84 -11.75 -15.31
N PRO A 115 -36.48 -12.82 -14.57
CA PRO A 115 -37.37 -13.40 -13.56
C PRO A 115 -37.87 -12.32 -12.61
N GLU A 116 -39.19 -12.31 -12.35
CA GLU A 116 -39.79 -11.40 -11.36
C GLU A 116 -39.18 -11.71 -9.99
N ARG A 117 -38.26 -10.85 -9.56
CA ARG A 117 -37.51 -11.05 -8.32
C ARG A 117 -38.21 -10.26 -7.22
N VAL A 118 -38.78 -10.98 -6.24
CA VAL A 118 -39.49 -10.39 -5.10
C VAL A 118 -38.52 -9.50 -4.30
N VAL A 119 -38.88 -8.22 -4.13
CA VAL A 119 -38.11 -7.27 -3.31
C VAL A 119 -38.50 -7.46 -1.86
N TYR A 120 -37.55 -7.93 -1.03
CA TYR A 120 -37.76 -8.02 0.42
C TYR A 120 -37.37 -6.71 1.10
N GLU A 121 -37.99 -6.41 2.26
CA GLU A 121 -37.78 -5.16 3.02
C GLU A 121 -36.32 -4.88 3.42
N TYR A 122 -35.52 -5.94 3.60
CA TYR A 122 -34.10 -5.81 3.91
C TYR A 122 -33.23 -5.58 2.67
N MET A 123 -33.73 -5.90 1.47
CA MET A 123 -33.04 -5.66 0.22
C MET A 123 -33.24 -4.21 -0.20
N LEU A 124 -32.20 -3.59 -0.75
CA LEU A 124 -32.25 -2.19 -1.21
C LEU A 124 -32.64 -1.18 -0.10
N ARG A 125 -32.61 -1.58 1.19
CA ARG A 125 -32.94 -0.71 2.33
C ARG A 125 -31.99 0.48 2.37
N ARG A 126 -32.58 1.66 2.51
CA ARG A 126 -31.82 2.90 2.47
C ARG A 126 -32.34 3.92 3.48
N THR A 127 -31.43 4.50 4.25
CA THR A 127 -31.77 5.55 5.24
C THR A 127 -31.51 6.97 4.76
N LYS A 128 -30.59 7.18 3.81
CA LYS A 128 -30.22 8.49 3.25
C LYS A 128 -29.85 8.39 1.77
N PRO A 129 -30.16 9.40 0.93
CA PRO A 129 -29.88 9.42 -0.52
C PRO A 129 -28.37 9.51 -0.86
N PHE A 130 -27.99 9.22 -2.12
CA PHE A 130 -26.58 9.05 -2.51
C PHE A 130 -26.05 10.43 -2.90
N PRO A 131 -24.75 10.69 -2.70
CA PRO A 131 -24.19 12.01 -3.00
C PRO A 131 -24.21 12.39 -4.50
N TRP A 132 -24.59 11.49 -5.41
CA TRP A 132 -24.68 11.72 -6.86
C TRP A 132 -26.12 11.82 -7.40
N SER A 133 -27.09 12.21 -6.57
CA SER A 133 -28.49 12.47 -6.98
C SER A 133 -29.22 11.25 -7.56
N GLY A 134 -29.22 10.13 -6.83
CA GLY A 134 -30.02 8.96 -7.18
C GLY A 134 -30.19 7.97 -6.03
N ASN A 135 -31.17 7.06 -6.19
CA ASN A 135 -31.41 5.95 -5.27
C ASN A 135 -30.65 4.67 -5.63
N GLN A 136 -29.98 4.66 -6.78
CA GLN A 136 -29.23 3.51 -7.26
C GLN A 136 -27.73 3.61 -6.95
N SER A 137 -27.08 2.46 -6.77
CA SER A 137 -25.63 2.34 -6.60
C SER A 137 -24.85 2.87 -7.80
N LEU A 138 -23.56 3.19 -7.61
CA LEU A 138 -22.69 3.68 -8.69
C LEU A 138 -22.60 2.72 -9.89
N PHE A 139 -22.62 1.41 -9.65
CA PHE A 139 -22.59 0.37 -10.68
C PHE A 139 -23.96 -0.32 -10.82
N HIS A 140 -25.03 0.47 -11.01
CA HIS A 140 -26.36 -0.06 -11.25
C HIS A 140 -26.57 -0.46 -12.72
N ASN A 141 -27.04 -1.68 -12.96
CA ASN A 141 -27.41 -2.17 -14.28
C ASN A 141 -28.91 -2.52 -14.30
N ASP A 142 -29.69 -1.82 -15.12
CA ASP A 142 -31.14 -2.01 -15.24
C ASP A 142 -31.54 -3.43 -15.68
N LYS A 143 -30.63 -4.18 -16.31
CA LYS A 143 -30.89 -5.56 -16.76
C LYS A 143 -30.81 -6.59 -15.63
N THR A 144 -29.99 -6.34 -14.60
CA THR A 144 -29.70 -7.33 -13.54
C THR A 144 -30.17 -6.88 -12.18
N ASN A 145 -30.23 -5.57 -11.94
CA ASN A 145 -30.54 -4.98 -10.65
C ASN A 145 -31.94 -4.38 -10.69
N ILE A 146 -32.72 -4.67 -9.65
CA ILE A 146 -34.03 -4.06 -9.46
C ILE A 146 -33.82 -2.62 -9.00
N ARG A 147 -34.59 -1.69 -9.57
CA ARG A 147 -34.62 -0.31 -9.08
C ARG A 147 -35.32 -0.29 -7.73
N ALA A 148 -34.67 0.32 -6.73
CA ALA A 148 -35.33 0.64 -5.47
C ALA A 148 -36.60 1.48 -5.77
N SER A 149 -37.78 0.88 -5.61
CA SER A 149 -39.05 1.58 -5.65
C SER A 149 -39.24 2.35 -4.34
N GLU A 150 -39.87 3.52 -4.42
CA GLU A 150 -40.06 4.41 -3.26
C GLU A 150 -40.95 3.78 -2.17
N GLU A 151 -41.63 2.66 -2.45
CA GLU A 151 -42.49 1.95 -1.49
C GLU A 151 -41.76 1.43 -0.24
N PHE A 152 -40.44 1.23 -0.29
CA PHE A 152 -39.67 0.67 0.84
C PHE A 152 -38.64 1.65 1.44
N GLY A 153 -38.78 2.96 1.18
CA GLY A 153 -38.13 3.98 2.00
C GLY A 153 -37.51 5.16 1.25
N ALA A 154 -38.32 6.19 1.03
CA ALA A 154 -38.05 7.57 1.44
C ALA A 154 -39.38 8.31 1.60
#